data_AF-A0A087UY90-F1
#
_entry.id   AF-A0A087UY90-F1
#
_cell.length_a   1.000
_cell.length_b   1.000
_cell.length_c   1.000
_cell.angle_alpha   90.00
_cell.angle_beta   90.00
_cell.angle_gamma   90.00
#
_symmetry.space_group_name_H-M   'P 1'
#
loop_
_entity.id
_entity.type
_entity.pdbx_description
1 polymer ?
#
loop_
_entity_poly.entity_id
_entity_poly.type
_entity_poly.pdbx_seq_one_letter_code
_entity_poly.pdbx_strand_id
1 'polypeptide(L)' 'MDTWTRQKGYPLITVTLEHPTVKVKQERYLLKPPESDDASSPDVSPYGYKWFVPVTYVTDLSNTQKTYWLNMSN' A
#
# COMPACT_ATOMS: atom_id res chain seq x y z
N MET A 1 1.59 9.51 11.27
CA MET A 1 0.53 8.48 11.42
C MET A 1 -0.75 8.88 10.72
N ASP A 2 -0.81 10.07 10.13
CA ASP A 2 -2.04 10.65 9.58
C ASP A 2 -2.67 9.81 8.48
N THR A 3 -1.87 9.23 7.58
CA THR A 3 -2.37 8.31 6.55
C THR A 3 -2.99 7.05 7.14
N TRP A 4 -2.66 6.66 8.36
CA TRP A 4 -3.27 5.51 9.03
C TRP A 4 -4.52 5.88 9.84
N THR A 5 -4.59 7.10 10.38
CA THR A 5 -5.65 7.49 11.34
C THR A 5 -6.75 8.36 10.73
N ARG A 6 -6.50 9.01 9.58
CA ARG A 6 -7.40 10.01 8.98
C ARG A 6 -8.01 9.58 7.64
N GLN A 7 -7.94 8.30 7.30
CA GLN A 7 -8.62 7.72 6.15
C GLN A 7 -9.08 6.29 6.46
N LYS A 8 -10.18 5.87 5.84
CA LYS A 8 -10.76 4.54 6.01
C LYS A 8 -10.06 3.48 5.15
N GLY A 9 -10.10 2.24 5.61
CA GLY A 9 -9.58 1.07 4.89
C GLY A 9 -8.10 0.79 5.16
N TYR A 10 -7.55 -0.13 4.37
CA TYR A 10 -6.19 -0.64 4.54
C TYR A 10 -5.46 -0.69 3.20
N PRO A 11 -4.11 -0.58 3.19
CA PRO A 11 -3.32 -0.79 1.99
C PRO A 11 -3.26 -2.28 1.62
N LEU A 12 -3.52 -2.59 0.36
CA LEU A 12 -3.10 -3.82 -0.30
C LEU A 12 -1.68 -3.60 -0.84
N ILE A 13 -0.74 -4.45 -0.42
CA ILE A 13 0.66 -4.40 -0.88
C ILE A 13 0.88 -5.54 -1.87
N THR A 14 1.16 -5.18 -3.12
CA THR A 14 1.49 -6.13 -4.19
C THR A 14 3.00 -6.11 -4.39
N VAL A 15 3.62 -7.28 -4.20
CA VAL A 15 5.06 -7.47 -4.39
C VAL A 15 5.28 -8.34 -5.63
N THR A 16 6.00 -7.79 -6.61
CA THR A 16 6.34 -8.49 -7.85
C THR A 16 7.85 -8.61 -7.96
N LEU A 17 8.33 -9.85 -8.09
CA LEU A 17 9.75 -10.15 -8.27
C LEU A 17 10.08 -10.17 -9.76
N GLU A 18 10.78 -9.14 -10.23
CA GLU A 18 11.31 -9.00 -11.58
C GLU A 18 12.85 -9.07 -11.52
N HIS A 19 13.40 -10.27 -11.32
CA HIS A 19 14.83 -10.49 -11.09
C HIS A 19 15.74 -9.63 -11.98
N PRO A 20 16.68 -8.85 -11.41
CA PRO A 20 17.07 -8.79 -9.99
C PRO A 20 16.27 -7.79 -9.13
N THR A 21 15.25 -7.15 -9.69
CA THR A 21 14.48 -6.07 -9.06
C THR A 21 13.23 -6.59 -8.36
N VAL A 22 12.86 -5.98 -7.25
CA VAL A 22 11.58 -6.21 -6.58
C VAL A 22 10.75 -4.94 -6.71
N LYS A 23 9.57 -5.05 -7.32
CA LYS A 23 8.59 -3.97 -7.39
C LYS A 23 7.59 -4.13 -6.27
N VAL A 24 7.34 -3.04 -5.54
CA VAL A 24 6.35 -3.00 -4.46
C VAL A 24 5.37 -1.88 -4.80
N LYS A 25 4.08 -2.24 -4.89
CA LYS A 25 2.99 -1.30 -5.18
C LYS A 25 2.00 -1.33 -4.03
N GLN A 26 1.40 -0.17 -3.73
CA GLN A 26 0.26 -0.06 -2.83
C GLN A 26 -0.99 0.40 -3.57
N GLU A 27 -2.14 -0.08 -3.10
CA GLU A 27 -3.48 0.38 -3.47
C GLU A 27 -4.46 0.17 -2.32
N ARG A 28 -5.66 0.74 -2.39
CA ARG A 28 -6.71 0.52 -1.37
C ARG A 28 -7.23 -0.90 -1.48
N TYR A 29 -7.21 -1.66 -0.38
CA TYR A 29 -7.92 -2.93 -0.32
C TYR A 29 -9.44 -2.70 -0.30
N LEU A 30 -10.16 -3.38 -1.20
CA LEU A 30 -11.62 -3.35 -1.30
C LEU A 30 -12.14 -4.79 -1.36
N LEU A 31 -13.12 -5.13 -0.52
CA LEU A 31 -13.73 -6.46 -0.47
C LEU A 31 -14.60 -6.77 -1.71
N LYS A 32 -15.11 -5.73 -2.35
CA LYS A 32 -15.87 -5.80 -3.60
C LYS A 32 -15.27 -4.77 -4.56
N PRO A 33 -15.37 -4.99 -5.88
CA PRO A 33 -15.03 -3.95 -6.85
C PRO A 33 -15.74 -2.65 -6.48
N PRO A 34 -15.11 -1.48 -6.67
CA PRO A 34 -15.81 -0.23 -6.47
C PRO A 34 -17.03 -0.25 -7.40
N GLU A 35 -18.23 -0.21 -6.81
CA GLU A 35 -19.39 0.24 -7.58
C GLU A 35 -19.03 1.64 -8.09
N SER A 36 -19.40 1.93 -9.33
CA SER A 36 -18.93 3.04 -10.18
C SER A 36 -18.93 4.45 -9.56
N ASP A 37 -19.45 4.59 -8.33
CA ASP A 37 -19.67 5.81 -7.57
C ASP A 37 -18.80 5.99 -6.31
N ASP A 38 -17.91 5.05 -5.93
CA ASP A 38 -17.03 5.25 -4.74
C ASP A 38 -16.06 6.44 -4.95
N ALA A 39 -15.74 6.77 -6.21
CA ALA A 39 -14.94 7.93 -6.61
C ALA A 39 -15.72 9.27 -6.59
N SER A 40 -17.06 9.21 -6.61
CA SER A 40 -17.97 10.37 -6.62
C SER A 40 -18.55 10.66 -5.22
N SER A 41 -18.29 9.78 -4.25
CA SER A 41 -18.72 9.97 -2.87
C SER A 41 -17.97 11.15 -2.22
N PRO A 42 -18.59 11.93 -1.33
CA PRO A 42 -17.93 13.02 -0.58
C PRO A 42 -16.81 12.55 0.36
N ASP A 43 -16.54 11.25 0.36
CA ASP A 43 -15.64 10.49 1.22
C ASP A 43 -14.27 10.22 0.58
N VAL A 44 -13.85 11.04 -0.39
CA VAL A 44 -12.52 10.92 -0.99
C VAL A 44 -11.47 11.23 0.08
N SER A 45 -10.61 10.25 0.37
CA SER A 45 -9.52 10.45 1.33
C SER A 45 -8.62 11.62 0.91
N PRO A 46 -8.23 12.51 1.84
CA PRO A 46 -7.27 13.58 1.56
C PRO A 46 -5.87 13.06 1.19
N TYR A 47 -5.61 11.76 1.41
CA TYR A 47 -4.35 11.10 1.06
C TYR A 47 -4.47 10.20 -0.18
N GLY A 48 -5.61 10.24 -0.90
CA GLY A 48 -5.83 9.46 -2.12
C GLY A 48 -5.75 7.95 -1.90
N TYR A 49 -6.05 7.49 -0.67
CA TYR A 49 -5.88 6.09 -0.25
C TYR A 49 -4.47 5.56 -0.48
N LYS A 50 -3.47 6.36 -0.10
CA LYS A 50 -2.07 5.95 0.01
C LYS A 50 -1.60 6.07 1.45
N TRP A 51 -0.72 5.17 1.85
CA TRP A 51 -0.17 5.07 3.20
C TRP A 51 1.36 5.16 3.19
N PHE A 52 1.92 5.56 4.33
CA PHE A 52 3.34 5.36 4.61
C PHE A 52 3.47 4.03 5.32
N VAL A 53 3.95 3.01 4.61
CA VAL A 53 3.95 1.63 5.11
C VAL A 53 5.39 1.19 5.40
N PRO A 54 5.73 0.86 6.65
CA PRO A 54 7.01 0.21 6.95
C PRO A 54 6.91 -1.28 6.58
N VAL A 55 7.36 -1.63 5.38
CA VAL A 55 7.37 -3.01 4.90
C VAL A 55 8.59 -3.72 5.45
N THR A 56 8.38 -4.75 6.27
CA THR A 56 9.45 -5.63 6.75
C THR A 56 9.47 -6.92 5.94
N TYR A 57 10.64 -7.34 5.48
CA TYR A 57 10.79 -8.56 4.70
C TYR A 57 12.06 -9.34 5.07
N VAL A 58 12.05 -10.62 4.70
CA VAL A 58 13.18 -11.56 4.76
C VAL A 58 13.29 -12.28 3.41
N THR A 59 14.46 -12.84 3.10
CA THR A 59 14.67 -13.62 1.87
C THR A 59 15.34 -14.95 2.20
N ASP A 60 15.28 -15.90 1.28
CA ASP A 60 15.98 -17.19 1.39
C ASP A 60 17.50 -17.03 1.52
N LEU A 61 18.07 -15.96 0.95
CA LEU A 61 19.48 -15.62 1.04
C LEU A 61 19.90 -15.05 2.40
N SER A 62 18.98 -14.47 3.18
CA SER A 62 19.28 -13.84 4.46
C SER A 62 18.06 -13.79 5.38
N ASN A 63 18.19 -14.41 6.55
CA ASN A 63 17.17 -14.38 7.60
C ASN A 63 17.19 -13.08 8.44
N THR A 64 17.96 -12.07 8.02
CA THR A 64 17.98 -10.77 8.67
C THR A 64 16.80 -9.95 8.18
N GLN A 65 15.91 -9.55 9.09
CA GLN A 65 14.78 -8.68 8.77
C GLN A 65 15.29 -7.33 8.25
N LYS A 66 14.78 -6.91 7.09
CA LYS A 66 15.02 -5.58 6.52
C LYS A 66 13.73 -4.79 6.46
N THR A 67 13.85 -3.48 6.63
CA THR A 67 12.72 -2.55 6.55
C THR A 67 12.84 -1.67 5.32
N TYR A 68 11.78 -1.58 4.54
CA TYR A 68 11.63 -0.69 3.41
C TYR A 68 10.42 0.23 3.64
N TRP A 69 10.64 1.53 3.53
CA TRP A 69 9.56 2.51 3.63
C TRP A 69 8.90 2.68 2.27
N LEU A 70 7.65 2.23 2.16
CA LEU A 70 6.82 2.48 1.00
C LEU A 70 6.13 3.83 1.15
N ASN A 71 6.49 4.75 0.28
CA ASN A 71 6.06 6.14 0.31
C ASN A 71 4.83 6.35 -0.60
N MET A 72 4.24 7.53 -0.54
CA MET A 72 3.07 7.89 -1.37
C MET A 72 3.41 8.22 -2.84
N SER A 73 4.70 8.26 -3.20
CA SER A 73 5.17 8.63 -4.53
C SER A 73 5.00 7.47 -5.53
N ASN A 74 4.59 7.82 -6.76
CA ASN A 74 4.52 6.90 -7.91
C ASN A 74 5.91 6.58 -8.46
#